data_AF-A0A9E4A1S8-F1
#
_entry.id   AF-A0A9E4A1S8-F1
#
_cell.length_a   1.000
_cell.length_b   1.000
_cell.length_c   1.000
_cell.angle_alpha   90.00
_cell.angle_beta   90.00
_cell.angle_gamma   90.00
#
_symmetry.space_group_name_H-M   'P 1'
#
loop_
_entity.id
_entity.type
_entity.pdbx_description
1 polymer ?
#
loop_
_entity_poly.entity_id
_entity_poly.type
_entity_poly.pdbx_seq_one_letter_code
_entity_poly.pdbx_strand_id
1 'polypeptide(L)'
;MADNRERHFHATTRPQKLACKRADKKLRRALATKLKHIGRPLDDAEKIARWDPYDQNASADWFDPEWMFGIGERFAEAEDIFASTYPAIHAHFESFREKLINRYDQGKYFWELRACAYWEEFQQPKIVYPDIAQGTAFAFDDSGYFWGNTSYLLPTKEMWLLGLLNSKAIFWFYTKTSTQIRGGFVRFIAQYVSQIPIPPIKPAQKASISKIVNQILATKRANPDADVSDLENEIDQIVYLLYDLTPEEIKIVEGTEKCLNHGLDRLHRLR
;
A
#
# COMPACT_ATOMS: atom_id res chain seq x y z
N MET A 1 19.99 22.11 0.96
CA MET A 1 18.81 21.34 0.50
C MET A 1 18.03 20.76 1.68
N ALA A 2 18.71 20.17 2.69
CA ALA A 2 18.09 19.64 3.90
C ALA A 2 17.11 20.64 4.57
N ASP A 3 17.55 21.85 4.87
CA ASP A 3 16.74 22.87 5.56
C ASP A 3 15.45 23.23 4.80
N ASN A 4 15.49 23.27 3.48
CA ASN A 4 14.31 23.56 2.66
C ASN A 4 13.31 22.39 2.66
N ARG A 5 13.81 21.15 2.73
CA ARG A 5 12.98 19.94 2.83
C ARG A 5 12.36 19.81 4.23
N GLU A 6 13.10 20.15 5.27
CA GLU A 6 12.58 20.26 6.64
C GLU A 6 11.48 21.33 6.74
N ARG A 7 11.70 22.51 6.18
CA ARG A 7 10.65 23.55 6.07
C ARG A 7 9.42 23.09 5.31
N HIS A 8 9.59 22.28 4.26
CA HIS A 8 8.45 21.68 3.55
C HIS A 8 7.66 20.72 4.45
N PHE A 9 8.35 19.92 5.29
CA PHE A 9 7.71 18.99 6.21
C PHE A 9 6.83 19.71 7.26
N HIS A 10 7.33 20.81 7.83
CA HIS A 10 6.60 21.59 8.83
C HIS A 10 5.58 22.59 8.25
N ALA A 11 5.54 22.78 6.93
CA ALA A 11 4.59 23.69 6.31
C ALA A 11 3.15 23.16 6.40
N THR A 12 2.24 23.98 6.94
CA THR A 12 0.83 23.60 7.16
C THR A 12 -0.09 24.01 6.03
N THR A 13 0.33 24.94 5.16
CA THR A 13 -0.49 25.46 4.06
C THR A 13 0.03 25.04 2.68
N ARG A 14 -0.90 24.88 1.73
CA ARG A 14 -0.56 24.54 0.33
C ARG A 14 0.40 25.55 -0.33
N PRO A 15 0.24 26.88 -0.17
CA PRO A 15 1.18 27.86 -0.74
C PRO A 15 2.60 27.72 -0.18
N GLN A 16 2.76 27.50 1.13
CA GLN A 16 4.07 27.30 1.76
C GLN A 16 4.75 26.03 1.23
N LYS A 17 4.01 24.92 1.10
CA LYS A 17 4.53 23.68 0.50
C LYS A 17 4.98 23.93 -0.94
N LEU A 18 4.17 24.59 -1.77
CA LEU A 18 4.52 24.93 -3.15
C LEU A 18 5.78 25.80 -3.26
N ALA A 19 5.95 26.78 -2.37
CA ALA A 19 7.16 27.61 -2.33
C ALA A 19 8.41 26.78 -2.05
N CYS A 20 8.35 25.87 -1.06
CA CYS A 20 9.47 24.99 -0.73
C CYS A 20 9.79 24.02 -1.89
N LYS A 21 8.76 23.44 -2.55
CA LYS A 21 8.95 22.59 -3.74
C LYS A 21 9.69 23.33 -4.88
N ARG A 22 9.30 24.59 -5.15
CA ARG A 22 9.97 25.43 -6.15
C ARG A 22 11.42 25.74 -5.78
N ALA A 23 11.69 26.02 -4.51
CA ALA A 23 13.04 26.27 -4.02
C ALA A 23 13.93 25.03 -4.12
N ASP A 24 13.41 23.85 -3.75
CA ASP A 24 14.12 22.57 -3.89
C ASP A 24 14.48 22.29 -5.34
N LYS A 25 13.54 22.49 -6.27
CA LYS A 25 13.78 22.34 -7.71
C LYS A 25 14.91 23.26 -8.22
N LYS A 26 15.00 24.49 -7.71
CA LYS A 26 16.11 25.41 -8.05
C LYS A 26 17.44 24.90 -7.50
N LEU A 27 17.47 24.45 -6.24
CA LEU A 27 18.67 23.91 -5.62
C LEU A 27 19.16 22.64 -6.32
N ARG A 28 18.26 21.74 -6.72
CA ARG A 28 18.59 20.54 -7.50
C ARG A 28 19.22 20.86 -8.85
N ARG A 29 18.68 21.84 -9.59
CA ARG A 29 19.27 22.31 -10.86
C ARG A 29 20.66 22.93 -10.66
N ALA A 30 20.82 23.72 -9.60
CA ALA A 30 22.13 24.29 -9.25
C ALA A 30 23.14 23.20 -8.87
N LEU A 31 22.72 22.18 -8.11
CA LEU A 31 23.54 21.02 -7.80
C LEU A 31 23.96 20.27 -9.06
N ALA A 32 23.02 19.99 -9.98
CA ALA A 32 23.31 19.33 -11.25
C ALA A 32 24.41 20.04 -12.03
N THR A 33 24.30 21.37 -12.12
CA THR A 33 25.27 22.22 -12.81
C THR A 33 26.65 22.12 -12.15
N LYS A 34 26.71 22.17 -10.82
CA LYS A 34 27.97 21.99 -10.08
C LYS A 34 28.57 20.61 -10.25
N LEU A 35 27.77 19.54 -10.23
CA LEU A 35 28.23 18.17 -10.42
C LEU A 35 28.82 17.96 -11.82
N LYS A 36 28.22 18.56 -12.86
CA LYS A 36 28.77 18.56 -14.23
C LYS A 36 30.16 19.19 -14.30
N HIS A 37 30.42 20.24 -13.54
CA HIS A 37 31.73 20.90 -13.50
C HIS A 37 32.83 20.09 -12.77
N ILE A 38 32.46 19.11 -11.94
CA ILE A 38 33.41 18.30 -11.15
C ILE A 38 33.80 16.99 -11.89
N GLY A 39 33.38 16.83 -13.15
CA GLY A 39 33.76 15.67 -13.98
C GLY A 39 33.05 14.36 -13.59
N ARG A 40 31.92 14.44 -12.86
CA ARG A 40 31.05 13.28 -12.65
C ARG A 40 30.40 12.87 -13.98
N PRO A 41 30.09 11.58 -14.18
CA PRO A 41 29.33 11.12 -15.33
C PRO A 41 28.06 11.94 -15.51
N LEU A 42 27.81 12.42 -16.73
CA LEU A 42 26.67 13.30 -17.05
C LEU A 42 25.32 12.70 -16.64
N ASP A 43 25.22 11.38 -16.70
CA ASP A 43 24.02 10.61 -16.41
C ASP A 43 23.61 10.67 -14.92
N ASP A 44 24.57 10.53 -13.99
CA ASP A 44 24.28 10.54 -12.54
C ASP A 44 23.84 11.93 -12.05
N ALA A 45 24.50 12.98 -12.53
CA ALA A 45 24.17 14.36 -12.18
C ALA A 45 22.77 14.75 -12.66
N GLU A 46 22.36 14.26 -13.83
CA GLU A 46 21.01 14.46 -14.37
C GLU A 46 19.96 13.62 -13.67
N LYS A 47 20.26 12.36 -13.33
CA LYS A 47 19.40 11.46 -12.55
C LYS A 47 19.02 12.06 -11.18
N ILE A 48 20.02 12.55 -10.42
CA ILE A 48 19.80 13.17 -9.11
C ILE A 48 18.99 14.47 -9.24
N ALA A 49 19.24 15.25 -10.29
CA ALA A 49 18.56 16.52 -10.50
C ALA A 49 17.11 16.34 -10.95
N ARG A 50 16.85 15.31 -11.75
CA ARG A 50 15.53 14.97 -12.29
C ARG A 50 14.62 14.39 -11.22
N TRP A 51 15.14 13.58 -10.30
CA TRP A 51 14.35 12.96 -9.24
C TRP A 51 13.57 14.02 -8.44
N ASP A 52 12.25 13.92 -8.48
CA ASP A 52 11.34 14.80 -7.76
C ASP A 52 10.78 14.07 -6.53
N PRO A 53 11.28 14.36 -5.31
CA PRO A 53 10.83 13.68 -4.10
C PRO A 53 9.38 14.02 -3.71
N TYR A 54 8.72 14.91 -4.47
CA TYR A 54 7.34 15.33 -4.23
C TYR A 54 6.33 14.73 -5.20
N ASP A 55 6.79 13.97 -6.19
CA ASP A 55 5.95 13.21 -7.10
C ASP A 55 5.77 11.80 -6.53
N GLN A 56 4.54 11.49 -6.12
CA GLN A 56 4.21 10.21 -5.48
C GLN A 56 4.08 9.06 -6.48
N ASN A 57 4.03 9.37 -7.78
CA ASN A 57 3.87 8.38 -8.85
C ASN A 57 5.17 8.13 -9.63
N ALA A 58 6.23 8.89 -9.34
CA ALA A 58 7.52 8.72 -9.99
C ALA A 58 8.41 7.75 -9.21
N SER A 59 8.94 6.73 -9.88
CA SER A 59 10.04 5.91 -9.38
C SER A 59 11.40 6.58 -9.66
N ALA A 60 12.42 6.24 -8.88
CA ALA A 60 13.79 6.60 -9.18
C ALA A 60 14.43 5.49 -10.00
N ASP A 61 14.79 5.75 -11.26
CA ASP A 61 15.40 4.76 -12.17
C ASP A 61 16.79 4.26 -11.70
N TRP A 62 17.35 4.89 -10.69
CA TRP A 62 18.62 4.54 -10.04
C TRP A 62 18.43 3.87 -8.67
N PHE A 63 17.19 3.74 -8.20
CA PHE A 63 16.89 3.04 -6.95
C PHE A 63 16.77 1.54 -7.22
N ASP A 64 17.72 0.79 -6.69
CA ASP A 64 17.73 -0.67 -6.78
C ASP A 64 17.21 -1.27 -5.45
N PRO A 65 15.99 -1.83 -5.43
CA PRO A 65 15.42 -2.43 -4.22
C PRO A 65 16.15 -3.72 -3.82
N GLU A 66 16.77 -4.44 -4.75
CA GLU A 66 17.51 -5.67 -4.43
C GLU A 66 18.73 -5.34 -3.58
N TRP A 67 19.47 -4.28 -3.95
CA TRP A 67 20.62 -3.78 -3.19
C TRP A 67 20.26 -3.10 -1.87
N MET A 68 19.16 -2.33 -1.83
CA MET A 68 18.78 -1.59 -0.62
C MET A 68 18.21 -2.50 0.48
N PHE A 69 17.47 -3.53 0.08
CA PHE A 69 16.75 -4.44 0.98
C PHE A 69 17.37 -5.84 1.07
N GLY A 70 18.45 -6.11 0.33
CA GLY A 70 19.15 -7.39 0.32
C GLY A 70 18.27 -8.54 -0.19
N ILE A 71 17.57 -8.32 -1.31
CA ILE A 71 16.75 -9.36 -1.94
C ILE A 71 17.70 -10.35 -2.65
N GLY A 72 17.61 -11.66 -2.36
CA GLY A 72 18.53 -12.69 -2.92
C GLY A 72 19.52 -13.31 -1.92
N GLU A 73 20.42 -14.21 -2.32
CA GLU A 73 21.34 -14.88 -1.37
C GLU A 73 22.48 -13.96 -0.87
N ARG A 74 23.06 -14.30 0.29
CA ARG A 74 24.29 -13.65 0.78
C ARG A 74 25.48 -14.17 -0.03
N PHE A 75 26.32 -13.27 -0.52
CA PHE A 75 27.62 -13.58 -1.12
C PHE A 75 28.74 -12.76 -0.43
N ALA A 76 29.95 -13.30 -0.41
CA ALA A 76 31.07 -12.77 0.38
C ALA A 76 31.57 -11.42 -0.17
N GLU A 77 31.43 -11.23 -1.48
CA GLU A 77 31.93 -10.08 -2.23
C GLU A 77 30.98 -8.87 -2.22
N ALA A 78 29.84 -8.96 -1.52
CA ALA A 78 28.81 -7.92 -1.56
C ALA A 78 29.30 -6.55 -1.08
N GLU A 79 30.19 -6.53 -0.07
CA GLU A 79 30.79 -5.28 0.43
C GLU A 79 31.76 -4.69 -0.58
N ASP A 80 32.58 -5.52 -1.23
CA ASP A 80 33.52 -5.09 -2.26
C ASP A 80 32.79 -4.52 -3.49
N ILE A 81 31.69 -5.16 -3.88
CA ILE A 81 30.83 -4.67 -4.96
C ILE A 81 30.13 -3.37 -4.54
N PHE A 82 29.65 -3.25 -3.29
CA PHE A 82 29.08 -2.00 -2.77
C PHE A 82 30.11 -0.86 -2.77
N ALA A 83 31.32 -1.13 -2.28
CA ALA A 83 32.41 -0.17 -2.21
C ALA A 83 32.89 0.29 -3.59
N SER A 84 32.93 -0.61 -4.58
CA SER A 84 33.33 -0.28 -5.95
C SER A 84 32.23 0.42 -6.74
N THR A 85 30.97 0.01 -6.56
CA THR A 85 29.82 0.59 -7.28
C THR A 85 29.43 1.95 -6.71
N TYR A 86 29.44 2.10 -5.38
CA TYR A 86 28.99 3.31 -4.68
C TYR A 86 30.02 3.81 -3.63
N PRO A 87 31.24 4.19 -4.04
CA PRO A 87 32.35 4.46 -3.11
C PRO A 87 32.07 5.61 -2.13
N ALA A 88 31.37 6.66 -2.57
CA ALA A 88 31.04 7.78 -1.70
C ALA A 88 29.98 7.42 -0.65
N ILE A 89 29.02 6.55 -1.00
CA ILE A 89 27.98 6.08 -0.08
C ILE A 89 28.60 5.10 0.91
N HIS A 90 29.41 4.16 0.42
CA HIS A 90 30.16 3.23 1.27
C HIS A 90 31.03 3.98 2.30
N ALA A 91 31.82 4.97 1.88
CA ALA A 91 32.64 5.77 2.79
C ALA A 91 31.81 6.55 3.83
N HIS A 92 30.60 7.00 3.46
CA HIS A 92 29.68 7.61 4.42
C HIS A 92 29.18 6.60 5.45
N PHE A 93 28.76 5.40 5.01
CA PHE A 93 28.29 4.33 5.89
C PHE A 93 29.40 3.81 6.81
N GLU A 94 30.66 3.80 6.33
CA GLU A 94 31.84 3.45 7.12
C GLU A 94 31.96 4.30 8.38
N SER A 95 31.72 5.61 8.26
CA SER A 95 31.76 6.54 9.40
C SER A 95 30.72 6.23 10.49
N PHE A 96 29.73 5.40 10.18
CA PHE A 96 28.69 4.93 11.10
C PHE A 96 28.72 3.41 11.32
N ARG A 97 29.75 2.68 10.86
CA ARG A 97 29.80 1.21 10.84
C ARG A 97 29.39 0.59 12.18
N GLU A 98 30.04 0.99 13.27
CA GLU A 98 29.73 0.45 14.60
C GLU A 98 28.26 0.70 15.00
N LYS A 99 27.72 1.89 14.70
CA LYS A 99 26.33 2.22 15.00
C LYS A 99 25.37 1.41 14.14
N LEU A 100 25.71 1.17 12.87
CA LEU A 100 24.89 0.43 11.91
C LEU A 100 24.83 -1.06 12.24
N ILE A 101 25.95 -1.67 12.65
CA ILE A 101 26.04 -3.07 13.10
C ILE A 101 25.23 -3.30 14.38
N ASN A 102 25.25 -2.32 15.30
CA ASN A 102 24.55 -2.41 16.58
C ASN A 102 23.05 -2.09 16.50
N ARG A 103 22.49 -1.85 15.30
CA ARG A 103 21.05 -1.66 15.16
C ARG A 103 20.33 -2.98 15.41
N TYR A 104 19.21 -2.89 16.14
CA TYR A 104 18.30 -4.02 16.31
C TYR A 104 17.76 -4.52 14.96
N ASP A 105 17.49 -3.58 14.04
CA ASP A 105 16.92 -3.84 12.72
C ASP A 105 17.94 -3.64 11.62
N GLN A 106 18.36 -4.74 11.00
CA GLN A 106 19.28 -4.77 9.87
C GLN A 106 18.85 -5.80 8.83
N GLY A 107 19.28 -5.60 7.59
CA GLY A 107 19.15 -6.59 6.52
C GLY A 107 20.16 -7.71 6.69
N LYS A 108 20.62 -8.25 5.57
CA LYS A 108 21.72 -9.22 5.56
C LYS A 108 23.03 -8.53 5.90
N TYR A 109 23.30 -7.37 5.31
CA TYR A 109 24.51 -6.61 5.56
C TYR A 109 24.25 -5.36 6.42
N PHE A 110 25.29 -4.83 7.08
CA PHE A 110 25.13 -3.74 8.04
C PHE A 110 24.62 -2.43 7.39
N TRP A 111 24.88 -2.25 6.09
CA TRP A 111 24.41 -1.10 5.31
C TRP A 111 22.95 -1.23 4.83
N GLU A 112 22.32 -2.38 5.00
CA GLU A 112 20.95 -2.61 4.53
C GLU A 112 19.92 -2.19 5.58
N LEU A 113 18.76 -1.75 5.09
CA LEU A 113 17.55 -1.67 5.91
C LEU A 113 17.04 -3.09 6.19
N ARG A 114 16.23 -3.26 7.25
CA ARG A 114 15.63 -4.57 7.58
C ARG A 114 14.96 -5.14 6.33
N ALA A 115 15.44 -6.30 5.89
CA ALA A 115 14.82 -7.02 4.79
C ALA A 115 13.36 -7.32 5.16
N CYS A 116 12.46 -6.97 4.25
CA CYS A 116 11.06 -7.29 4.41
C CYS A 116 10.91 -8.80 4.17
N ALA A 117 10.70 -9.58 5.22
CA ALA A 117 10.62 -11.05 5.13
C ALA A 117 9.49 -11.53 4.20
N TYR A 118 8.55 -10.64 3.86
CA TYR A 118 7.35 -10.93 3.08
C TYR A 118 7.33 -10.23 1.71
N TRP A 119 8.50 -10.00 1.09
CA TRP A 119 8.56 -9.28 -0.20
C TRP A 119 7.93 -10.07 -1.35
N GLU A 120 8.09 -11.39 -1.33
CA GLU A 120 7.55 -12.28 -2.35
C GLU A 120 6.01 -12.25 -2.37
N GLU A 121 5.38 -12.01 -1.22
CA GLU A 121 3.94 -11.89 -1.04
C GLU A 121 3.38 -10.68 -1.79
N PHE A 122 4.15 -9.60 -1.97
CA PHE A 122 3.74 -8.47 -2.81
C PHE A 122 3.72 -8.82 -4.30
N GLN A 123 4.42 -9.85 -4.73
CA GLN A 123 4.38 -10.29 -6.13
C GLN A 123 3.24 -11.27 -6.39
N GLN A 124 2.74 -11.93 -5.34
CA GLN A 124 1.61 -12.85 -5.45
C GLN A 124 0.29 -12.09 -5.67
N PRO A 125 -0.70 -12.74 -6.29
CA PRO A 125 -2.08 -12.28 -6.23
C PRO A 125 -2.56 -12.20 -4.79
N LYS A 126 -3.21 -11.09 -4.45
CA LYS A 126 -3.51 -10.72 -3.07
C LYS A 126 -4.73 -9.82 -2.99
N ILE A 127 -5.41 -9.88 -1.85
CA ILE A 127 -6.39 -8.88 -1.44
C ILE A 127 -5.65 -7.80 -0.65
N VAL A 128 -5.95 -6.54 -0.93
CA VAL A 128 -5.32 -5.36 -0.33
C VAL A 128 -6.37 -4.49 0.33
N TYR A 129 -6.00 -3.80 1.40
CA TYR A 129 -6.92 -2.90 2.12
C TYR A 129 -6.17 -1.80 2.88
N PRO A 130 -6.74 -0.58 2.99
CA PRO A 130 -6.12 0.54 3.70
C PRO A 130 -6.21 0.37 5.22
N ASP A 131 -5.31 0.98 6.01
CA ASP A 131 -5.40 1.04 7.48
C ASP A 131 -6.65 1.83 7.94
N ILE A 132 -7.07 2.84 7.19
CA ILE A 132 -8.17 3.73 7.59
C ILE A 132 -9.15 3.89 6.42
N ALA A 133 -10.42 3.54 6.66
CA ALA A 133 -11.51 3.71 5.69
C ALA A 133 -12.85 3.98 6.39
N GLN A 134 -13.82 4.55 5.66
CA GLN A 134 -15.21 4.76 6.14
C GLN A 134 -16.15 3.60 5.81
N GLY A 135 -15.64 2.59 5.10
CA GLY A 135 -16.37 1.43 4.60
C GLY A 135 -15.41 0.25 4.39
N THR A 136 -15.95 -0.90 4.02
CA THR A 136 -15.14 -1.98 3.45
C THR A 136 -14.51 -1.49 2.14
N ALA A 137 -13.19 -1.65 2.03
CA ALA A 137 -12.39 -1.17 0.91
C ALA A 137 -11.32 -2.20 0.54
N PHE A 138 -11.75 -3.47 0.46
CA PHE A 138 -10.86 -4.56 0.05
C PHE A 138 -10.83 -4.62 -1.46
N ALA A 139 -9.64 -4.58 -2.04
CA ALA A 139 -9.44 -4.66 -3.49
C ALA A 139 -8.57 -5.87 -3.85
N PHE A 140 -8.72 -6.39 -5.06
CA PHE A 140 -7.85 -7.45 -5.56
C PHE A 140 -6.70 -6.87 -6.39
N ASP A 141 -5.49 -7.35 -6.12
CA ASP A 141 -4.28 -7.04 -6.85
C ASP A 141 -3.58 -8.31 -7.34
N ASP A 142 -3.42 -8.39 -8.65
CA ASP A 142 -2.66 -9.40 -9.40
C ASP A 142 -1.56 -8.77 -10.27
N SER A 143 -1.30 -7.48 -10.11
CA SER A 143 -0.35 -6.68 -10.91
C SER A 143 1.00 -6.50 -10.22
N GLY A 144 1.13 -6.94 -8.97
CA GLY A 144 2.40 -6.92 -8.23
C GLY A 144 2.78 -5.54 -7.69
N TYR A 145 1.79 -4.70 -7.38
CA TYR A 145 2.05 -3.37 -6.84
C TYR A 145 2.63 -3.44 -5.42
N PHE A 146 3.44 -2.43 -5.09
CA PHE A 146 4.00 -2.20 -3.76
C PHE A 146 3.40 -0.93 -3.16
N TRP A 147 3.18 -0.91 -1.85
CA TRP A 147 2.61 0.23 -1.15
C TRP A 147 3.29 0.48 0.21
N GLY A 148 3.07 1.67 0.76
CA GLY A 148 3.60 2.07 2.06
C GLY A 148 2.82 1.44 3.23
N ASN A 149 3.25 1.72 4.46
CA ASN A 149 2.69 1.15 5.69
C ASN A 149 1.19 1.46 5.97
N THR A 150 0.51 2.25 5.12
CA THR A 150 -0.89 2.61 5.26
C THR A 150 -1.85 1.61 4.62
N SER A 151 -1.36 0.46 4.15
CA SER A 151 -2.18 -0.61 3.60
C SER A 151 -1.58 -1.97 3.90
N TYR A 152 -2.45 -2.98 3.95
CA TYR A 152 -2.13 -4.36 4.30
C TYR A 152 -2.49 -5.30 3.13
N LEU A 153 -1.89 -6.49 3.11
CA LEU A 153 -2.21 -7.56 2.15
C LEU A 153 -2.66 -8.85 2.83
N LEU A 154 -3.44 -9.61 2.09
CA LEU A 154 -3.76 -11.02 2.30
C LEU A 154 -3.41 -11.76 1.00
N PRO A 155 -2.30 -12.53 0.94
CA PRO A 155 -1.92 -13.29 -0.24
C PRO A 155 -2.95 -14.39 -0.49
N THR A 156 -3.74 -14.27 -1.57
CA THR A 156 -4.80 -15.22 -1.90
C THR A 156 -5.35 -14.96 -3.30
N LYS A 157 -5.90 -16.01 -3.92
CA LYS A 157 -6.62 -15.95 -5.20
C LYS A 157 -8.13 -16.15 -5.03
N GLU A 158 -8.60 -16.26 -3.79
CA GLU A 158 -9.97 -16.63 -3.45
C GLU A 158 -10.93 -15.44 -3.64
N MET A 159 -11.54 -15.31 -4.82
CA MET A 159 -12.48 -14.22 -5.14
C MET A 159 -13.71 -14.19 -4.23
N TRP A 160 -14.19 -15.35 -3.76
CA TRP A 160 -15.32 -15.39 -2.82
C TRP A 160 -14.98 -14.69 -1.49
N LEU A 161 -13.71 -14.72 -1.06
CA LEU A 161 -13.27 -14.05 0.15
C LEU A 161 -13.30 -12.53 -0.06
N LEU A 162 -12.93 -12.03 -1.25
CA LEU A 162 -13.07 -10.61 -1.59
C LEU A 162 -14.54 -10.16 -1.53
N GLY A 163 -15.46 -10.98 -2.03
CA GLY A 163 -16.89 -10.71 -1.94
C GLY A 163 -17.40 -10.69 -0.50
N LEU A 164 -17.03 -11.70 0.30
CA LEU A 164 -17.38 -11.78 1.72
C LEU A 164 -16.87 -10.54 2.48
N LEU A 165 -15.59 -10.20 2.34
CA LEU A 165 -14.95 -9.10 3.06
C LEU A 165 -15.53 -7.72 2.74
N ASN A 166 -16.15 -7.56 1.55
CA ASN A 166 -16.83 -6.31 1.18
C ASN A 166 -18.33 -6.29 1.49
N SER A 167 -18.89 -7.36 2.06
CA SER A 167 -20.32 -7.43 2.41
C SER A 167 -20.72 -6.53 3.57
N LYS A 168 -22.02 -6.19 3.63
CA LYS A 168 -22.61 -5.39 4.74
C LYS A 168 -22.47 -6.05 6.08
N ALA A 169 -22.63 -7.37 6.14
CA ALA A 169 -22.50 -8.14 7.37
C ALA A 169 -21.10 -8.00 7.97
N ILE A 170 -20.06 -8.13 7.13
CA ILE A 170 -18.68 -7.92 7.57
C ILE A 170 -18.46 -6.49 8.03
N PHE A 171 -18.91 -5.50 7.25
CA PHE A 171 -18.73 -4.10 7.65
C PHE A 171 -19.42 -3.80 8.99
N TRP A 172 -20.66 -4.24 9.15
CA TRP A 172 -21.41 -4.10 10.40
C TRP A 172 -20.66 -4.69 11.58
N PHE A 173 -20.21 -5.95 11.47
CA PHE A 173 -19.42 -6.62 12.50
C PHE A 173 -18.16 -5.82 12.83
N TYR A 174 -17.46 -5.35 11.80
CA TYR A 174 -16.21 -4.61 11.94
C TYR A 174 -16.39 -3.29 12.69
N THR A 175 -17.51 -2.59 12.50
CA THR A 175 -17.81 -1.36 13.25
C THR A 175 -18.03 -1.58 14.75
N LYS A 176 -18.29 -2.83 15.18
CA LYS A 176 -18.48 -3.19 16.59
C LYS A 176 -17.18 -3.64 17.26
N THR A 177 -16.20 -4.10 16.50
CA THR A 177 -14.94 -4.66 17.02
C THR A 177 -13.75 -3.72 16.84
N SER A 178 -13.72 -2.97 15.74
CA SER A 178 -12.63 -2.03 15.44
C SER A 178 -12.75 -0.70 16.19
N THR A 179 -11.61 -0.06 16.42
CA THR A 179 -11.56 1.30 16.97
C THR A 179 -12.09 2.30 15.95
N GLN A 180 -13.05 3.13 16.38
CA GLN A 180 -13.55 4.24 15.57
C GLN A 180 -12.62 5.46 15.66
N ILE A 181 -12.45 6.12 14.53
CA ILE A 181 -11.72 7.37 14.35
C ILE A 181 -12.75 8.48 14.06
N ARG A 182 -12.41 9.72 14.37
CA ARG A 182 -13.27 10.89 14.11
C ARG A 182 -13.75 10.92 12.65
N GLY A 183 -15.02 11.25 12.45
CA GLY A 183 -15.61 11.40 11.11
C GLY A 183 -16.10 10.09 10.48
N GLY A 184 -16.37 9.06 11.29
CA GLY A 184 -16.94 7.78 10.81
C GLY A 184 -15.92 6.83 10.18
N PHE A 185 -14.62 7.11 10.33
CA PHE A 185 -13.56 6.22 9.88
C PHE A 185 -13.33 5.09 10.89
N VAL A 186 -12.95 3.90 10.41
CA VAL A 186 -12.57 2.75 11.23
C VAL A 186 -11.19 2.25 10.85
N ARG A 187 -10.54 1.53 11.77
CA ARG A 187 -9.17 1.06 11.61
C ARG A 187 -9.09 -0.40 11.15
N PHE A 188 -8.50 -0.64 9.99
CA PHE A 188 -8.26 -1.95 9.39
C PHE A 188 -6.81 -2.41 9.59
N ILE A 189 -6.42 -2.63 10.85
CA ILE A 189 -5.15 -3.30 11.17
C ILE A 189 -5.32 -4.82 11.27
N ALA A 190 -4.24 -5.56 11.02
CA ALA A 190 -4.22 -7.03 11.04
C ALA A 190 -4.87 -7.64 12.30
N GLN A 191 -4.66 -7.05 13.49
CA GLN A 191 -5.25 -7.53 14.75
C GLN A 191 -6.79 -7.59 14.73
N TYR A 192 -7.45 -6.64 14.07
CA TYR A 192 -8.91 -6.61 13.98
C TYR A 192 -9.41 -7.41 12.78
N VAL A 193 -8.71 -7.33 11.64
CA VAL A 193 -9.05 -8.12 10.44
C VAL A 193 -8.97 -9.62 10.73
N SER A 194 -8.00 -10.06 11.54
CA SER A 194 -7.88 -11.48 11.93
C SER A 194 -9.01 -11.98 12.83
N GLN A 195 -9.87 -11.09 13.35
CA GLN A 195 -11.04 -11.45 14.16
C GLN A 195 -12.31 -11.62 13.31
N ILE A 196 -12.25 -11.35 12.00
CA ILE A 196 -13.40 -11.52 11.11
C ILE A 196 -13.78 -13.01 11.07
N PRO A 197 -15.01 -13.37 11.46
CA PRO A 197 -15.43 -14.77 11.48
C PRO A 197 -15.65 -15.26 10.05
N ILE A 198 -14.91 -16.29 9.62
CA ILE A 198 -15.11 -16.91 8.32
C ILE A 198 -16.18 -18.01 8.45
N PRO A 199 -17.34 -17.88 7.78
CA PRO A 199 -18.43 -18.83 7.94
C PRO A 199 -18.10 -20.15 7.22
N PRO A 200 -18.70 -21.28 7.66
CA PRO A 200 -18.61 -22.52 6.91
C PRO A 200 -19.28 -22.32 5.54
N ILE A 201 -18.53 -22.56 4.47
CA ILE A 201 -18.98 -22.28 3.10
C ILE A 201 -18.71 -23.46 2.17
N LYS A 202 -19.71 -23.85 1.38
CA LYS A 202 -19.61 -24.96 0.43
C LYS A 202 -18.91 -24.51 -0.88
N PRO A 203 -18.25 -25.42 -1.61
CA PRO A 203 -17.62 -25.09 -2.90
C PRO A 203 -18.56 -24.43 -3.92
N ALA A 204 -19.83 -24.83 -3.96
CA ALA A 204 -20.84 -24.22 -4.85
C ALA A 204 -21.11 -22.75 -4.51
N GLN A 205 -21.18 -22.41 -3.21
CA GLN A 205 -21.37 -21.03 -2.76
C GLN A 205 -20.13 -20.19 -3.02
N LYS A 206 -18.92 -20.74 -2.77
CA LYS A 206 -17.65 -20.09 -3.17
C LYS A 206 -17.63 -19.76 -4.66
N ALA A 207 -18.03 -20.71 -5.52
CA ALA A 207 -18.08 -20.50 -6.96
C ALA A 207 -19.11 -19.43 -7.35
N SER A 208 -20.28 -19.41 -6.69
CA SER A 208 -21.32 -18.40 -6.94
C SER A 208 -20.83 -16.99 -6.61
N ILE A 209 -20.30 -16.76 -5.40
CA ILE A 209 -19.78 -15.45 -4.99
C ILE A 209 -18.62 -15.05 -5.91
N SER A 210 -17.69 -15.97 -6.20
CA SER A 210 -16.55 -15.69 -7.09
C SER A 210 -16.99 -15.26 -8.49
N LYS A 211 -18.05 -15.88 -9.03
CA LYS A 211 -18.61 -15.51 -10.34
C LYS A 211 -19.15 -14.07 -10.32
N ILE A 212 -19.92 -13.72 -9.29
CA ILE A 212 -20.50 -12.38 -9.14
C ILE A 212 -19.38 -11.33 -8.97
N VAL A 213 -18.38 -11.60 -8.13
CA VAL A 213 -17.22 -10.73 -7.94
C VAL A 213 -16.48 -10.50 -9.25
N ASN A 214 -16.20 -11.55 -10.03
CA ASN A 214 -15.54 -11.40 -11.32
C ASN A 214 -16.37 -10.58 -12.32
N GLN A 215 -17.70 -10.72 -12.30
CA GLN A 215 -18.60 -9.90 -13.10
C GLN A 215 -18.53 -8.42 -12.69
N ILE A 216 -18.57 -8.13 -11.38
CA ILE A 216 -18.42 -6.76 -10.86
C ILE A 216 -17.09 -6.14 -11.32
N LEU A 217 -15.98 -6.87 -11.12
CA LEU A 217 -14.65 -6.40 -11.50
C LEU A 217 -14.52 -6.17 -13.01
N ALA A 218 -15.11 -7.03 -13.84
CA ALA A 218 -15.12 -6.86 -15.30
C ALA A 218 -15.94 -5.62 -15.72
N THR A 219 -17.12 -5.43 -15.13
CA THR A 219 -17.98 -4.27 -15.38
C THR A 219 -17.28 -2.97 -15.00
N LYS A 220 -16.69 -2.90 -13.80
CA LYS A 220 -15.94 -1.73 -13.31
C LYS A 220 -14.65 -1.47 -14.11
N ARG A 221 -14.04 -2.51 -14.68
CA ARG A 221 -12.88 -2.35 -15.59
C ARG A 221 -13.28 -1.67 -16.90
N ALA A 222 -14.45 -2.02 -17.46
CA ALA A 222 -14.95 -1.42 -18.68
C ALA A 222 -15.49 0.01 -18.45
N ASN A 223 -16.18 0.22 -17.33
CA ASN A 223 -16.67 1.52 -16.91
C ASN A 223 -16.55 1.66 -15.38
N PRO A 224 -15.59 2.47 -14.89
CA PRO A 224 -15.40 2.66 -13.45
C PRO A 224 -16.63 3.19 -12.70
N ASP A 225 -17.50 3.93 -13.38
CA ASP A 225 -18.69 4.55 -12.79
C ASP A 225 -19.96 3.68 -13.02
N ALA A 226 -19.82 2.46 -13.54
CA ALA A 226 -20.96 1.57 -13.75
C ALA A 226 -21.60 1.15 -12.43
N ASP A 227 -22.91 1.26 -12.32
CA ASP A 227 -23.64 0.77 -11.15
C ASP A 227 -23.59 -0.77 -11.09
N VAL A 228 -23.18 -1.30 -9.94
CA VAL A 228 -23.07 -2.73 -9.66
C VAL A 228 -23.84 -3.13 -8.39
N SER A 229 -24.68 -2.22 -7.88
CA SER A 229 -25.39 -2.38 -6.60
C SER A 229 -26.21 -3.65 -6.52
N ASP A 230 -26.86 -4.07 -7.62
CA ASP A 230 -27.65 -5.30 -7.66
C ASP A 230 -26.78 -6.56 -7.45
N LEU A 231 -25.59 -6.60 -8.07
CA LEU A 231 -24.64 -7.70 -7.91
C LEU A 231 -24.03 -7.71 -6.51
N GLU A 232 -23.74 -6.54 -5.94
CA GLU A 232 -23.29 -6.44 -4.55
C GLU A 232 -24.38 -6.91 -3.58
N ASN A 233 -25.65 -6.53 -3.81
CA ASN A 233 -26.78 -6.98 -3.00
C ASN A 233 -26.99 -8.50 -3.11
N GLU A 234 -26.75 -9.11 -4.28
CA GLU A 234 -26.79 -10.56 -4.43
C GLU A 234 -25.73 -11.26 -3.55
N ILE A 235 -24.51 -10.71 -3.49
CA ILE A 235 -23.47 -11.18 -2.56
C ILE A 235 -23.95 -11.02 -1.13
N ASP A 236 -24.50 -9.87 -0.75
CA ASP A 236 -25.00 -9.60 0.60
C ASP A 236 -26.05 -10.65 1.01
N GLN A 237 -27.01 -10.99 0.14
CA GLN A 237 -28.01 -12.03 0.43
C GLN A 237 -27.38 -13.41 0.65
N ILE A 238 -26.40 -13.80 -0.16
CA ILE A 238 -25.68 -15.06 0.02
C ILE A 238 -24.94 -15.05 1.36
N VAL A 239 -24.31 -13.93 1.72
CA VAL A 239 -23.56 -13.79 2.98
C VAL A 239 -24.50 -13.84 4.18
N TYR A 240 -25.66 -13.21 4.13
CA TYR A 240 -26.66 -13.28 5.21
C TYR A 240 -27.08 -14.73 5.49
N LEU A 241 -27.30 -15.52 4.41
CA LEU A 241 -27.60 -16.94 4.53
C LEU A 241 -26.43 -17.75 5.11
N LEU A 242 -25.18 -17.38 4.82
CA LEU A 242 -23.99 -18.07 5.37
C LEU A 242 -23.81 -17.87 6.88
N TYR A 243 -24.32 -16.76 7.41
CA TYR A 243 -24.30 -16.46 8.85
C TYR A 243 -25.64 -16.76 9.54
N ASP A 244 -26.60 -17.38 8.82
CA ASP A 244 -27.95 -17.67 9.32
C ASP A 244 -28.67 -16.44 9.91
N LEU A 245 -28.49 -15.26 9.29
CA LEU A 245 -29.11 -14.03 9.79
C LEU A 245 -30.63 -14.02 9.57
N THR A 246 -31.35 -13.58 10.60
CA THR A 246 -32.80 -13.38 10.55
C THR A 246 -33.18 -12.09 9.82
N PRO A 247 -34.41 -11.96 9.32
CA PRO A 247 -34.89 -10.72 8.71
C PRO A 247 -34.75 -9.48 9.61
N GLU A 248 -34.90 -9.65 10.93
CA GLU A 248 -34.72 -8.59 11.93
C GLU A 248 -33.26 -8.17 12.03
N GLU A 249 -32.32 -9.11 12.03
CA GLU A 249 -30.88 -8.84 12.06
C GLU A 249 -30.41 -8.20 10.76
N ILE A 250 -30.92 -8.65 9.61
CA ILE A 250 -30.61 -8.04 8.30
C ILE A 250 -31.00 -6.56 8.31
N LYS A 251 -32.17 -6.20 8.87
CA LYS A 251 -32.58 -4.78 9.01
C LYS A 251 -31.60 -3.97 9.88
N ILE A 252 -31.02 -4.57 10.93
CA ILE A 252 -30.03 -3.91 11.78
C ILE A 252 -28.72 -3.67 11.01
N VAL A 253 -28.28 -4.69 10.25
CA VAL A 253 -27.09 -4.61 9.39
C VAL A 253 -27.24 -3.50 8.36
N GLU A 254 -28.34 -3.50 7.60
CA GLU A 254 -28.61 -2.52 6.54
C GLU A 254 -28.90 -1.12 7.09
N GLY A 255 -29.47 -1.02 8.29
CA GLY A 255 -29.71 0.26 8.96
C GLY A 255 -28.43 1.02 9.34
N THR A 256 -27.31 0.31 9.49
CA THR A 256 -26.01 0.90 9.86
C THR A 256 -25.33 1.62 8.69
N GLU A 257 -25.68 1.25 7.45
CA GLU A 257 -25.08 1.77 6.21
C GLU A 257 -25.57 3.20 5.85
N LYS A 258 -26.79 3.56 6.25
CA LYS A 258 -27.39 4.88 5.95
C LYS A 258 -26.59 6.07 6.53
N CYS A 259 -25.66 5.81 7.45
CA CYS A 259 -24.83 6.85 8.07
C CYS A 259 -23.45 7.04 7.39
N LEU A 260 -23.03 6.21 6.42
CA LEU A 260 -21.64 6.21 5.93
C LEU A 260 -21.48 6.21 4.39
N ASN A 261 -22.55 6.05 3.61
CA ASN A 261 -22.48 6.04 2.15
C ASN A 261 -22.42 7.45 1.53
N HIS A 262 -21.23 8.03 1.44
CA HIS A 262 -20.93 9.10 0.48
C HIS A 262 -20.29 8.50 -0.80
N GLY A 263 -21.03 7.66 -1.52
CA GLY A 263 -20.80 7.40 -2.94
C GLY A 263 -19.51 6.68 -3.35
N LEU A 264 -19.04 5.69 -2.58
CA LEU A 264 -17.94 4.83 -2.99
C LEU A 264 -18.46 3.40 -3.15
N ASP A 265 -18.34 2.85 -4.36
CA ASP A 265 -18.62 1.44 -4.63
C ASP A 265 -17.73 0.55 -3.77
N ARG A 266 -18.25 -0.57 -3.27
CA ARG A 266 -17.55 -1.41 -2.28
C ARG A 266 -16.53 -2.34 -2.92
N LEU A 267 -16.71 -2.65 -4.21
CA LEU A 267 -15.81 -3.50 -4.97
C LEU A 267 -15.14 -2.73 -6.12
N HIS A 268 -13.84 -2.50 -5.96
CA HIS A 268 -12.99 -1.88 -6.97
C HIS A 268 -11.65 -2.63 -7.07
N ARG A 269 -11.01 -2.57 -8.25
CA ARG A 269 -9.64 -3.03 -8.43
C ARG A 269 -8.68 -1.87 -8.16
N LEU A 270 -7.50 -2.15 -7.59
CA LEU A 270 -6.44 -1.15 -7.55
C LEU A 270 -6.11 -0.70 -9.00
N ARG A 271 -5.98 0.62 -9.18
CA ARG A 271 -5.55 1.25 -10.43
C ARG A 271 -4.05 1.50 -10.39
#